data_AF-A0A2N6PV80-F1
#
_entry.id   AF-A0A2N6PV80-F1
#
_cell.length_a   1.000
_cell.length_b   1.000
_cell.length_c   1.000
_cell.angle_alpha   90.00
_cell.angle_beta   90.00
_cell.angle_gamma   90.00
#
_symmetry.space_group_name_H-M   'P 1'
#
loop_
_entity.id
_entity.type
_entity.pdbx_description
1 polymer ?
#
loop_
_entity_poly.entity_id
_entity_poly.type
_entity_poly.pdbx_seq_one_letter_code
_entity_poly.pdbx_strand_id
1 'polypeptide(L)' 'MGAGGAAVKDHAVLTAEGDGYLDRGTESLYNVALATTGQGERVSAYVPPEATPFQEAMMNGAAHGY' A
#
# COMPACT_ATOMS: atom_id res chain seq x y z
N MET A 1 -18.84 1.09 -5.38
CA MET A 1 -17.44 0.65 -5.45
C MET A 1 -16.56 1.87 -5.29
N GLY A 2 -15.85 2.01 -4.17
CA GLY A 2 -14.87 3.08 -3.99
C GLY A 2 -13.65 2.75 -4.85
N ALA A 3 -13.37 3.59 -5.84
CA ALA A 3 -12.16 3.44 -6.64
C ALA A 3 -10.97 3.81 -5.75
N GLY A 4 -10.33 2.81 -5.13
CA GLY A 4 -9.00 2.97 -4.57
C GLY A 4 -8.11 3.53 -5.68
N GLY A 5 -7.45 4.65 -5.40
CA GLY A 5 -6.58 5.33 -6.37
C GLY A 5 -5.47 4.39 -6.86
N ALA A 6 -4.70 4.83 -7.86
CA ALA A 6 -3.57 4.07 -8.33
C ALA A 6 -2.56 3.83 -7.20
N ALA A 7 -1.86 2.70 -7.23
CA ALA A 7 -0.67 2.51 -6.41
C ALA A 7 0.44 3.46 -6.90
N VAL A 8 1.27 3.92 -5.96
CA VAL A 8 2.46 4.72 -6.27
C VAL A 8 3.46 3.86 -7.06
N LYS A 9 4.05 4.43 -8.12
CA LYS A 9 5.03 3.73 -8.98
C LYS A 9 6.48 4.12 -8.68
N ASP A 10 6.68 5.32 -8.15
CA ASP A 10 7.98 5.81 -7.69
C ASP A 10 7.86 6.33 -6.25
N HIS A 11 8.78 5.93 -5.38
CA HIS A 11 8.78 6.29 -3.96
C HIS A 11 9.38 7.69 -3.68
N ALA A 12 9.73 8.47 -4.69
CA ALA A 12 10.01 9.89 -4.52
C ALA A 12 8.75 10.66 -4.09
N VAL A 13 8.93 11.80 -3.41
CA VAL A 13 7.82 12.68 -2.99
C VAL A 13 7.08 13.21 -4.23
N LEU A 14 7.83 13.64 -5.23
CA LEU A 14 7.36 14.13 -6.52
C LEU A 14 8.42 13.80 -7.56
N THR A 15 8.02 13.14 -8.64
CA THR A 15 8.85 12.89 -9.82
C THR A 15 8.60 13.99 -10.86
N ALA A 16 9.41 14.05 -11.92
CA ALA A 16 9.17 14.97 -13.04
C ALA A 16 7.86 14.64 -13.77
N GLU A 17 7.45 13.38 -13.74
CA GLU A 17 6.25 12.81 -14.34
C GLU A 17 5.03 12.94 -13.42
N GLY A 18 5.23 13.30 -12.15
CA GLY A 18 4.17 13.52 -11.18
C GLY A 18 3.59 12.27 -10.54
N ASP A 19 4.26 11.11 -10.66
CA ASP A 19 3.82 9.77 -10.21
C ASP A 19 4.44 9.29 -8.87
N GLY A 20 4.83 10.26 -8.02
CA GLY A 20 5.33 10.03 -6.66
C GLY A 20 4.25 10.01 -5.57
N TYR A 21 4.64 10.11 -4.30
CA TYR A 21 3.69 10.12 -3.17
C TYR A 21 2.69 11.30 -3.17
N LEU A 22 3.02 12.41 -3.84
CA LEU A 22 2.12 13.55 -4.01
C LEU A 22 1.29 13.50 -5.30
N ASP A 23 1.29 12.38 -6.02
CA ASP A 23 0.36 12.15 -7.12
C ASP A 23 -1.08 12.11 -6.58
N ARG A 24 -1.91 13.04 -7.07
CA ARG A 24 -3.33 13.16 -6.72
C ARG A 24 -4.17 11.97 -7.18
N GLY A 25 -3.67 11.18 -8.12
CA GLY A 25 -4.28 9.95 -8.58
C GLY A 25 -4.04 8.76 -7.65
N THR A 26 -3.19 8.88 -6.62
CA THR A 26 -2.81 7.75 -5.78
C THR A 26 -3.68 7.56 -4.54
N GLU A 27 -3.87 6.29 -4.17
CA GLU A 27 -4.55 5.94 -2.92
C GLU A 27 -3.79 6.49 -1.70
N SER A 28 -2.46 6.54 -1.76
CA SER A 28 -1.62 7.05 -0.67
C SER A 28 -1.94 8.50 -0.31
N LEU A 29 -1.95 9.42 -1.29
CA LEU A 29 -2.26 10.82 -1.01
C LEU A 29 -3.72 11.00 -0.55
N TYR A 30 -4.63 10.23 -1.13
CA TYR A 30 -6.04 10.23 -0.74
C TYR A 30 -6.24 9.81 0.72
N ASN A 31 -5.61 8.72 1.14
CA ASN A 31 -5.68 8.22 2.50
C ASN A 31 -5.04 9.19 3.51
N VAL A 32 -3.93 9.85 3.16
CA VAL A 32 -3.34 10.90 4.00
C VAL A 32 -4.33 12.06 4.21
N ALA A 33 -5.00 12.52 3.15
CA ALA A 33 -6.01 13.57 3.26
C ALA A 33 -7.19 13.14 4.15
N LEU A 34 -7.69 11.92 3.98
CA LEU A 34 -8.79 11.40 4.83
C LEU A 34 -8.38 11.31 6.30
N ALA A 35 -7.22 10.72 6.59
CA ALA A 35 -6.73 10.55 7.96
C ALA A 35 -6.51 11.90 8.67
N THR A 36 -5.98 12.89 7.96
CA THR A 36 -5.65 14.22 8.53
C THR A 36 -6.85 15.16 8.63
N THR A 37 -7.95 14.87 7.92
CA THR A 37 -9.20 15.67 7.97
C THR A 37 -10.29 15.05 8.83
N GLY A 38 -9.96 14.02 9.63
CA GLY A 38 -10.89 13.39 10.56
C GLY A 38 -11.86 12.39 9.93
N GLN A 39 -11.59 11.94 8.70
CA GLN A 39 -12.40 10.98 7.94
C GLN A 39 -11.76 9.58 7.96
N GLY A 40 -11.21 9.19 9.11
CA GLY A 40 -10.45 7.94 9.27
C GLY A 40 -11.23 6.69 8.90
N GLU A 41 -12.55 6.70 9.06
CA GLU A 41 -13.47 5.63 8.69
C GLU A 41 -13.55 5.38 7.18
N ARG A 42 -13.07 6.32 6.37
CA ARG A 42 -13.03 6.23 4.90
C ARG A 42 -11.68 5.79 4.35
N VAL A 43 -10.65 5.70 5.20
CA VAL A 43 -9.32 5.22 4.81
C VAL A 43 -9.44 3.77 4.34
N SER A 44 -8.72 3.41 3.27
CA SER A 44 -8.76 2.03 2.77
C SER A 44 -8.34 1.03 3.85
N ALA A 45 -8.99 -0.13 3.87
CA ALA A 45 -8.66 -1.19 4.80
C ALA A 45 -7.27 -1.74 4.49
N TYR A 46 -6.52 -2.11 5.54
CA TYR A 46 -5.23 -2.77 5.38
C TYR A 46 -5.41 -4.12 4.67
N VAL A 47 -4.70 -4.29 3.56
CA VAL A 47 -4.54 -5.58 2.88
C VAL A 47 -3.12 -6.07 3.18
N PRO A 48 -2.95 -7.20 3.89
CA PRO A 48 -1.63 -7.73 4.14
C PRO A 48 -0.96 -8.09 2.80
N PRO A 49 0.33 -7.78 2.64
CA PRO A 49 1.07 -8.19 1.46
C PRO A 49 1.11 -9.72 1.39
N GLU A 50 1.23 -10.24 0.17
CA GLU A 50 1.54 -11.65 -0.04
C GLU A 50 2.84 -12.01 0.68
N ALA A 51 2.96 -13.29 1.06
CA ALA A 51 4.18 -13.76 1.68
C ALA A 51 5.36 -13.54 0.72
N THR A 52 6.41 -12.93 1.24
CA THR A 52 7.66 -12.84 0.48
C THR A 52 8.22 -14.25 0.27
N PRO A 53 9.04 -14.48 -0.79
CA PRO A 53 9.66 -15.79 -1.01
C PRO A 53 10.44 -16.31 0.20
N PHE A 54 11.05 -15.42 0.99
CA PHE A 54 11.72 -15.78 2.23
C PHE A 54 10.73 -16.26 3.31
N GLN A 55 9.60 -15.57 3.48
CA GLN A 55 8.56 -15.97 4.43
C GLN A 55 7.94 -17.31 4.03
N GLU A 56 7.69 -17.53 2.74
CA GLU A 56 7.22 -18.83 2.24
C GLU A 56 8.23 -19.94 2.53
N ALA A 57 9.53 -19.70 2.28
CA ALA A 57 10.58 -20.67 2.57
C ALA A 57 10.64 -21.03 4.06
N MET A 58 10.48 -20.06 4.97
CA MET A 58 10.41 -20.32 6.41
C MET A 58 9.18 -21.12 6.81
N MET A 59 8.00 -20.78 6.27
CA MET A 59 6.75 -21.51 6.56
C MET A 59 6.81 -22.95 6.06
N ASN A 60 7.34 -23.16 4.85
CA ASN A 60 7.49 -24.49 4.27
C ASN A 60 8.54 -25.31 5.03
N GLY A 61 9.69 -24.72 5.39
CA GLY A 61 10.70 -25.40 6.20
C GLY A 61 10.17 -25.81 7.58
N ALA A 62 9.35 -24.98 8.21
CA ALA A 62 8.68 -25.30 9.48
C ALA A 62 7.58 -26.37 9.33
N ALA A 63 6.85 -26.38 8.21
CA ALA A 63 5.80 -27.36 7.93
C ALA A 63 6.35 -28.76 7.58
N HIS A 64 7.60 -28.87 7.14
CA HIS A 64 8.25 -30.13 6.74
C HIS A 64 9.22 -30.69 7.79
N GLY A 65 9.13 -30.27 9.06
CA GLY A 65 9.97 -30.77 10.16
C GLY A 65 9.18 -31.42 11.31
N TYR A 66 8.83 -32.71 11.20
CA TYR A 66 9.51 -33.92 11.73
C TYR A 66 8.91 -35.15 11.04
#